data_AF-A0A257JD99-F1
#
_entry.id   AF-A0A257JD99-F1
#
_cell.length_a   1.000
_cell.length_b   1.000
_cell.length_c   1.000
_cell.angle_alpha   90.00
_cell.angle_beta   90.00
_cell.angle_gamma   90.00
#
_symmetry.space_group_name_H-M   'P 1'
#
loop_
_entity.id
_entity.type
_entity.pdbx_description
1 polymer ?
#
loop_
_entity_poly.entity_id
_entity_poly.type
_entity_poly.pdbx_seq_one_letter_code
_entity_poly.pdbx_strand_id
1 'polypeptide(L)'
;MIPAWHYNGQTATRYEVYAVAQEDGLHLDLGEGRTDFAPWGDLFWIDKRDGASVFGRKGIDGWRVGIPLPMPDLLTRRLPPQSRYGGLVDKFGIWPAVAGFTALSAAVVLVLWKAPDVVAPLVPMSWEQKMGDAMVGDLGGRSCDGAEGQKALDALVRRIDPKASELR
;
A
#
# COMPACT_ATOMS: atom_id res chain seq x y z
N MET A 1 -20.64 28.80 23.94
CA MET A 1 -20.83 27.36 23.65
C MET A 1 -21.62 27.24 22.36
N ILE A 2 -21.29 26.30 21.49
CA ILE A 2 -21.91 26.17 20.15
C ILE A 2 -22.32 24.72 19.93
N PRO A 3 -23.53 24.46 19.42
CA PRO A 3 -23.93 23.10 19.08
C PRO A 3 -23.00 22.56 17.99
N ALA A 4 -22.47 21.37 18.20
CA ALA A 4 -21.59 20.67 17.29
C ALA A 4 -21.92 19.17 17.37
N TRP A 5 -21.38 18.40 16.43
CA TRP A 5 -21.42 16.95 16.53
C TRP A 5 -20.01 16.39 16.67
N HIS A 6 -19.90 15.24 17.31
CA HIS A 6 -18.63 14.64 17.68
C HIS A 6 -18.64 13.12 17.54
N TYR A 7 -17.52 12.57 17.05
CA TYR A 7 -17.17 11.16 17.13
C TYR A 7 -15.93 11.00 17.99
N ASN A 8 -16.00 10.12 19.00
CA ASN A 8 -14.92 9.89 19.96
C ASN A 8 -13.78 8.99 19.44
N GLY A 9 -13.91 8.43 18.24
CA GLY A 9 -12.94 7.48 17.65
C GLY A 9 -13.02 6.05 18.18
N GLN A 10 -13.90 5.75 19.14
CA GLN A 10 -14.00 4.43 19.77
C GLN A 10 -15.29 3.70 19.40
N THR A 11 -16.43 4.40 19.48
CA THR A 11 -17.77 3.78 19.37
C THR A 11 -18.43 3.97 18.01
N ALA A 12 -17.76 4.69 17.08
CA ALA A 12 -18.30 5.12 15.79
C ALA A 12 -19.67 5.82 15.86
N THR A 13 -20.07 6.28 17.05
CA THR A 13 -21.36 6.89 17.33
C THR A 13 -21.23 8.40 17.26
N ARG A 14 -22.19 9.06 16.61
CA ARG A 14 -22.28 10.52 16.57
C ARG A 14 -22.98 11.02 17.82
N TYR A 15 -22.30 11.88 18.56
CA TYR A 15 -22.85 12.59 19.71
C TYR A 15 -23.12 14.04 19.31
N GLU A 16 -24.27 14.58 19.70
CA GLU A 16 -24.52 16.01 19.67
C GLU A 16 -23.91 16.60 20.96
N VAL A 17 -23.06 17.61 20.81
CA VAL A 17 -22.22 18.16 21.87
C VAL A 17 -22.23 19.69 21.82
N TYR A 18 -21.80 20.32 22.91
CA TYR A 18 -21.51 21.75 22.90
C TYR A 18 -20.02 22.01 22.89
N ALA A 19 -19.55 22.68 21.85
CA ALA A 19 -18.15 23.07 21.69
C ALA A 19 -17.87 24.43 22.35
N VAL A 20 -16.76 24.51 23.08
CA VAL A 20 -16.27 25.72 23.76
C VAL A 20 -14.80 25.89 23.45
N ALA A 21 -14.45 27.02 22.84
CA ALA A 21 -13.05 27.41 22.71
C ALA A 21 -12.53 27.93 24.05
N GLN A 22 -11.45 27.34 24.55
CA GLN A 22 -10.70 27.81 25.71
C GLN A 22 -9.25 28.08 25.32
N GLU A 23 -8.42 28.54 26.27
CA GLU A 23 -7.04 28.92 25.97
C GLU A 23 -6.17 27.74 25.52
N ASP A 24 -6.39 26.58 26.13
CA ASP A 24 -5.63 25.33 25.95
C ASP A 24 -6.13 24.48 24.76
N GLY A 25 -7.41 24.60 24.39
CA GLY A 25 -7.97 23.83 23.30
C GLY A 25 -9.47 23.98 23.11
N LEU A 26 -10.01 23.05 22.32
CA LEU A 26 -11.43 22.88 22.10
C LEU A 26 -11.98 21.88 23.13
N HIS A 27 -12.85 22.37 24.01
CA HIS A 27 -13.57 21.54 24.97
C HIS A 27 -14.94 21.19 24.40
N LEU A 28 -15.35 19.94 24.55
CA LEU A 28 -16.63 19.41 24.12
C LEU A 28 -17.40 18.95 25.35
N ASP A 29 -18.60 19.47 25.55
CA ASP A 29 -19.54 19.00 26.54
C ASP A 29 -20.49 17.97 25.90
N LEU A 30 -20.40 16.72 26.33
CA LEU A 30 -21.23 15.59 25.86
C LEU A 30 -22.51 15.43 26.68
N GLY A 31 -22.74 16.30 27.67
CA GLY A 31 -23.84 16.18 28.62
C GLY A 31 -23.56 15.15 29.72
N GLU A 32 -24.38 15.21 30.77
CA GLU A 32 -24.30 14.30 31.93
C GLU A 32 -22.94 14.33 32.65
N GLY A 33 -22.26 15.48 32.62
CA GLY A 33 -20.93 15.67 33.23
C GLY A 33 -19.78 15.04 32.45
N ARG A 34 -20.03 14.51 31.24
CA ARG A 34 -18.98 13.98 30.37
C ARG A 34 -18.44 15.08 29.47
N THR A 35 -17.12 15.19 29.43
CA THR A 35 -16.42 16.14 28.57
C THR A 35 -15.34 15.43 27.77
N ASP A 36 -15.06 15.95 26.58
CA ASP A 36 -13.88 15.60 25.80
C ASP A 36 -13.10 16.88 25.45
N PHE A 37 -11.83 16.73 25.13
CA PHE A 37 -10.90 17.84 24.98
C PHE A 37 -9.91 17.56 23.85
N ALA A 38 -9.72 18.57 22.98
CA ALA A 38 -8.72 18.54 21.93
C ALA A 38 -7.80 19.78 22.01
N PRO A 39 -6.48 19.61 22.25
CA PRO A 39 -5.53 20.70 22.20
C PRO A 39 -5.49 21.37 20.82
N TRP A 40 -5.26 22.69 20.77
CA TRP A 40 -5.17 23.41 19.49
C TRP A 40 -4.11 22.84 18.55
N GLY A 41 -2.96 22.40 19.07
CA GLY A 41 -1.85 21.84 18.27
C GLY A 41 -2.13 20.45 17.67
N ASP A 42 -3.09 19.73 18.24
CA ASP A 42 -3.49 18.41 17.79
C ASP A 42 -4.64 18.46 16.79
N LEU A 43 -5.38 19.57 16.75
CA LEU A 43 -6.46 19.76 15.80
C LEU A 43 -5.91 19.98 14.39
N PHE A 44 -6.57 19.36 13.41
CA PHE A 44 -6.34 19.62 12.00
C PHE A 44 -7.65 19.61 11.22
N TRP A 45 -7.72 20.40 10.16
CA TRP A 45 -8.90 20.44 9.31
C TRP A 45 -8.96 19.20 8.42
N ILE A 46 -10.15 18.59 8.32
CA ILE A 46 -10.40 17.42 7.47
C ILE A 46 -11.13 17.82 6.19
N ASP A 47 -12.33 18.38 6.35
CA ASP A 47 -13.23 18.65 5.22
C ASP A 47 -14.32 19.68 5.62
N LYS A 48 -15.10 20.13 4.63
CA LYS A 48 -16.35 20.87 4.80
C LYS A 48 -17.50 20.03 4.24
N ARG A 49 -18.40 19.57 5.10
CA ARG A 49 -19.50 18.69 4.72
C ARG A 49 -20.77 19.04 5.48
N ASP A 50 -21.92 18.93 4.82
CA ASP A 50 -23.25 19.11 5.42
C ASP A 50 -23.41 20.44 6.17
N GLY A 51 -22.83 21.53 5.64
CA GLY A 51 -22.88 22.85 6.26
C GLY A 51 -22.00 23.01 7.51
N ALA A 52 -21.14 22.04 7.83
CA ALA A 52 -20.19 22.10 8.95
C ALA A 52 -18.74 22.03 8.46
N SER A 53 -17.82 22.65 9.22
CA SER A 53 -16.38 22.41 9.08
C SER A 53 -15.97 21.28 10.02
N VAL A 54 -15.30 20.27 9.48
CA VAL A 54 -14.91 19.04 10.19
C VAL A 54 -13.43 19.09 10.54
N PHE A 55 -13.13 18.80 11.80
CA PHE A 55 -11.78 18.74 12.35
C PHE A 55 -11.49 17.36 12.93
N GLY A 56 -10.25 16.91 12.79
CA GLY A 56 -9.70 15.71 13.42
C GLY A 56 -8.70 16.06 14.50
N ARG A 57 -8.33 15.05 15.30
CA ARG A 57 -7.31 15.15 16.34
C ARG A 57 -6.16 14.18 16.07
N LYS A 58 -4.92 14.68 16.09
CA LYS A 58 -3.72 13.86 15.96
C LYS A 58 -3.66 12.84 17.09
N GLY A 59 -3.24 11.61 16.77
CA GLY A 59 -3.05 10.55 17.76
C GLY A 59 -4.32 9.83 18.20
N ILE A 60 -5.51 10.24 17.74
CA ILE A 60 -6.76 9.53 18.01
C ILE A 60 -7.51 9.28 16.70
N ASP A 61 -7.33 8.09 16.16
CA ASP A 61 -8.01 7.68 14.92
C ASP A 61 -9.53 7.69 15.11
N GLY A 62 -10.23 8.22 14.11
CA GLY A 62 -11.69 8.34 14.14
C GLY A 62 -12.24 9.46 15.02
N TRP A 63 -11.41 10.17 15.79
CA TRP A 63 -11.84 11.36 16.51
C TRP A 63 -12.18 12.48 15.54
N ARG A 64 -13.42 12.99 15.61
CA ARG A 64 -13.89 14.07 14.73
C ARG A 64 -14.84 15.00 15.44
N VAL A 65 -14.81 16.28 15.09
CA VAL A 65 -15.82 17.25 15.49
C VAL A 65 -16.25 18.07 14.28
N GLY A 66 -17.56 18.24 14.11
CA GLY A 66 -18.12 19.12 13.09
C GLY A 66 -18.78 20.33 13.71
N ILE A 67 -18.26 21.51 13.36
CA ILE A 67 -18.77 22.79 13.84
C ILE A 67 -19.60 23.42 12.72
N PRO A 68 -20.89 23.72 12.97
CA PRO A 68 -21.78 24.33 11.97
C PRO A 68 -21.24 25.68 11.44
N LEU A 69 -21.56 25.95 10.18
CA LEU A 69 -21.33 27.26 9.55
C LEU A 69 -22.63 28.09 9.56
N PRO A 70 -22.55 29.42 9.70
CA PRO A 70 -21.34 30.22 9.89
C PRO A 70 -20.75 30.02 11.30
N MET A 71 -19.43 29.92 11.36
CA MET A 71 -18.71 29.73 12.62
C MET A 71 -18.54 31.08 13.35
N PRO A 72 -18.78 31.16 14.66
CA PRO A 72 -18.55 32.39 15.42
C PRO A 72 -17.08 32.82 15.36
N ASP A 73 -16.83 34.13 15.23
CA ASP A 73 -15.50 34.73 15.02
C ASP A 73 -14.43 34.29 16.04
N LEU A 74 -14.83 34.03 17.29
CA LEU A 74 -13.94 33.56 18.35
C LEU A 74 -13.27 32.22 18.02
N LEU A 75 -13.98 31.33 17.32
CA LEU A 75 -13.44 30.03 16.90
C LEU A 75 -12.65 30.14 15.61
N THR A 76 -13.10 30.99 14.66
CA THR A 76 -12.41 31.19 13.39
C THR A 76 -10.96 31.64 13.56
N ARG A 77 -10.64 32.38 14.63
CA ARG A 77 -9.27 32.84 14.93
C ARG A 77 -8.38 31.80 15.62
N ARG A 78 -8.97 30.80 16.29
CA ARG A 78 -8.25 29.82 17.12
C ARG A 78 -8.15 28.45 16.46
N LEU A 79 -9.11 28.11 15.61
CA LEU A 79 -9.10 26.84 14.90
C LEU A 79 -8.02 26.82 13.82
N PRO A 80 -7.46 25.62 13.52
CA PRO A 80 -6.55 25.46 12.41
C PRO A 80 -7.18 26.00 11.13
N PRO A 81 -6.44 26.77 10.31
CA PRO A 81 -6.93 27.19 9.02
C PRO A 81 -7.26 25.97 8.18
N GLN A 82 -8.18 26.12 7.21
CA GLN A 82 -8.49 25.07 6.26
C GLN A 82 -7.23 24.63 5.53
N SER A 83 -6.58 23.57 6.01
CA SER A 83 -5.41 23.01 5.38
C SER A 83 -5.89 22.07 4.30
N ARG A 84 -5.60 22.40 3.04
CA ARG A 84 -5.85 21.50 1.91
C ARG A 84 -5.04 20.22 2.10
N TYR A 85 -5.63 19.21 2.74
CA TYR A 85 -5.11 17.86 2.77
C TYR A 85 -5.16 17.33 1.33
N GLY A 86 -4.01 17.36 0.66
CA GLY A 86 -3.93 17.15 -0.77
C GLY A 86 -2.68 17.72 -1.43
N GLY A 87 -1.90 18.59 -0.78
CA GLY A 87 -0.80 19.32 -1.43
C GLY A 87 0.23 18.50 -2.23
N LEU A 88 0.38 17.19 -2.01
CA LEU A 88 1.17 16.31 -2.88
C LEU A 88 0.31 15.61 -3.96
N VAL A 89 -0.80 14.96 -3.58
CA VAL A 89 -1.67 14.21 -4.52
C VAL A 89 -2.41 15.14 -5.48
N ASP A 90 -2.90 16.27 -4.98
CA ASP A 90 -3.61 17.31 -5.74
C ASP A 90 -2.66 18.15 -6.61
N LYS A 91 -1.35 18.19 -6.26
CA LYS A 91 -0.31 18.88 -7.06
C LYS A 91 0.12 18.05 -8.28
N PHE A 92 0.15 16.73 -8.14
CA PHE A 92 0.47 15.85 -9.26
C PHE A 92 -0.76 15.37 -10.01
N GLY A 93 -1.96 15.46 -9.44
CA GLY A 93 -3.19 14.98 -10.06
C GLY A 93 -3.25 13.46 -10.19
N ILE A 94 -4.45 12.90 -10.15
CA ILE A 94 -4.67 11.45 -10.30
C ILE A 94 -4.16 10.96 -11.66
N TRP A 95 -4.27 11.79 -12.71
CA TRP A 95 -3.90 11.44 -14.07
C TRP A 95 -2.39 11.17 -14.28
N PRO A 96 -1.47 12.04 -13.84
CA PRO A 96 -0.04 11.74 -13.89
C PRO A 96 0.36 10.52 -13.05
N ALA A 97 -0.28 10.31 -11.89
CA ALA A 97 -0.03 9.11 -11.09
C ALA A 97 -0.44 7.83 -11.85
N VAL A 98 -1.64 7.81 -12.44
CA VAL A 98 -2.11 6.70 -13.29
C VAL A 98 -1.17 6.46 -14.47
N ALA A 99 -0.73 7.53 -15.16
CA ALA A 99 0.21 7.42 -16.27
C ALA A 99 1.55 6.84 -15.83
N GLY A 100 2.08 7.29 -14.68
CA GLY A 100 3.34 6.80 -14.11
C GLY A 100 3.27 5.32 -13.73
N PHE A 101 2.21 4.91 -13.02
CA PHE A 101 2.03 3.49 -12.67
C PHE A 101 1.79 2.60 -13.90
N THR A 102 1.06 3.09 -14.89
CA THR A 102 0.86 2.35 -16.15
C THR A 102 2.17 2.17 -16.90
N ALA A 103 3.00 3.22 -16.99
CA ALA A 103 4.30 3.15 -17.63
C ALA A 103 5.24 2.17 -16.90
N LEU A 104 5.26 2.21 -15.57
CA LEU A 104 6.06 1.29 -14.76
C LEU A 104 5.61 -0.16 -14.96
N SER A 105 4.30 -0.42 -14.94
CA SER A 105 3.73 -1.75 -15.17
C SER A 105 4.12 -2.29 -16.56
N ALA A 106 4.01 -1.46 -17.60
CA ALA A 106 4.41 -1.84 -18.95
C ALA A 106 5.93 -2.15 -19.02
N ALA A 107 6.76 -1.35 -18.35
CA ALA A 107 8.20 -1.59 -18.30
C ALA A 107 8.55 -2.94 -17.64
N VAL A 108 7.89 -3.29 -16.53
CA VAL A 108 8.10 -4.59 -15.86
C VAL A 108 7.73 -5.76 -16.78
N VAL A 109 6.59 -5.68 -17.47
CA VAL A 109 6.16 -6.72 -18.41
C VAL A 109 7.17 -6.88 -19.55
N LEU A 110 7.65 -5.76 -20.12
CA LEU A 110 8.64 -5.77 -21.18
C LEU A 110 9.97 -6.38 -20.72
N VAL A 111 10.43 -6.03 -19.52
CA VAL A 111 11.66 -6.60 -18.94
C VAL A 111 11.51 -8.11 -18.76
N LEU A 112 10.42 -8.58 -18.16
CA LEU A 112 10.21 -10.02 -17.96
C LEU A 112 10.09 -10.78 -19.27
N TRP A 113 9.47 -10.19 -20.29
CA TRP A 113 9.34 -10.81 -21.60
C TRP A 113 10.68 -10.90 -22.34
N LYS A 114 11.55 -9.88 -22.21
CA LYS A 114 12.87 -9.85 -22.86
C LYS A 114 14.01 -10.44 -22.03
N ALA A 115 13.80 -10.64 -20.75
CA ALA A 115 14.81 -11.19 -19.85
C ALA A 115 15.36 -12.54 -20.32
N PRO A 116 14.56 -13.54 -20.77
CA PRO A 116 15.11 -14.82 -21.19
C PRO A 116 16.10 -14.68 -22.36
N ASP A 117 15.76 -13.92 -23.39
CA ASP A 117 16.60 -13.75 -24.59
C ASP A 117 17.96 -13.10 -24.27
N VAL A 118 17.97 -12.17 -23.30
CA VAL A 118 19.16 -11.40 -22.93
C VAL A 118 19.99 -12.14 -21.87
N VAL A 119 19.33 -12.80 -20.92
CA VAL A 119 19.97 -13.45 -19.78
C VAL A 119 20.44 -14.85 -20.14
N ALA A 120 19.71 -15.61 -20.97
CA ALA A 120 20.07 -16.97 -21.35
C ALA A 120 21.52 -17.13 -21.87
N PRO A 121 22.03 -16.31 -22.81
CA PRO A 121 23.41 -16.46 -23.29
C PRO A 121 24.48 -16.06 -22.26
N LEU A 122 24.09 -15.36 -21.19
CA LEU A 122 25.00 -14.95 -20.11
C LEU A 122 25.10 -15.99 -18.99
N VAL A 123 24.25 -17.01 -19.01
CA VAL A 123 24.26 -18.07 -18.02
C VAL A 123 25.42 -19.03 -18.31
N PRO A 124 26.38 -19.21 -17.39
CA PRO A 124 27.47 -20.16 -17.57
C PRO A 124 26.97 -21.59 -17.41
N MET A 125 27.41 -22.50 -18.28
CA MET A 125 27.13 -23.95 -18.21
C MET A 125 27.44 -24.57 -16.84
N SER A 126 28.47 -24.07 -16.14
CA SER A 126 28.82 -24.56 -14.79
C SER A 126 27.74 -24.28 -13.74
N TRP A 127 26.92 -23.26 -13.94
CA TRP A 127 25.79 -22.94 -13.07
C TRP A 127 24.59 -23.86 -13.35
N GLU A 128 24.30 -24.11 -14.64
CA GLU A 128 23.25 -25.04 -15.05
C GLU A 128 23.54 -26.46 -14.57
N GLN A 129 24.79 -26.92 -14.70
CA GLN A 129 25.21 -28.23 -14.19
C GLN A 129 25.01 -28.35 -12.69
N LYS A 130 25.39 -27.33 -11.91
CA LYS A 130 25.17 -27.34 -10.45
C LYS A 130 23.70 -27.34 -10.06
N MET A 131 22.85 -26.61 -10.78
CA MET A 131 21.40 -26.63 -10.53
C MET A 131 20.79 -27.98 -10.91
N GLY A 132 21.19 -28.56 -12.04
CA GLY A 132 20.78 -29.89 -12.45
C GLY A 132 21.19 -30.96 -11.45
N ASP A 133 22.44 -30.94 -11.01
CA ASP A 133 22.96 -31.86 -10.00
C ASP A 133 22.24 -31.70 -8.66
N ALA A 134 21.86 -30.48 -8.27
CA ALA A 134 21.06 -30.26 -7.07
C ALA A 134 19.64 -30.83 -7.22
N MET A 135 18.99 -30.62 -8.37
CA MET A 135 17.64 -31.14 -8.63
C MET A 135 17.62 -32.67 -8.70
N VAL A 136 18.63 -33.29 -9.31
CA VAL A 136 18.75 -34.75 -9.42
C VAL A 136 19.26 -35.37 -8.12
N GLY A 137 20.14 -34.69 -7.40
CA GLY A 137 20.64 -35.11 -6.09
C GLY A 137 19.51 -35.26 -5.06
N ASP A 138 18.51 -34.37 -5.09
CA ASP A 138 17.33 -34.43 -4.21
C ASP A 138 16.40 -35.61 -4.52
N LEU A 139 16.51 -36.23 -5.70
CA LEU A 139 15.76 -37.45 -6.08
C LEU A 139 16.33 -38.73 -5.44
N GLY A 140 17.20 -38.58 -4.44
CA GLY A 140 17.75 -39.69 -3.66
C GLY A 140 18.99 -40.34 -4.27
N GLY A 141 19.77 -39.59 -5.05
CA GLY A 141 21.11 -39.99 -5.51
C GLY A 141 21.16 -41.22 -6.43
N ARG A 142 20.03 -41.62 -7.00
CA ARG A 142 19.95 -42.75 -7.95
C ARG A 142 20.16 -42.26 -9.37
N SER A 143 21.41 -42.07 -9.76
CA SER A 143 21.82 -41.84 -11.15
C SER A 143 22.01 -43.18 -11.87
N CYS A 144 21.49 -43.29 -13.10
CA CYS A 144 21.85 -44.38 -14.02
C CYS A 144 23.13 -44.01 -14.78
N ASP A 145 24.23 -43.80 -14.05
CA ASP A 145 25.55 -43.38 -14.58
C ASP A 145 26.46 -44.57 -14.98
N GLY A 146 26.03 -45.80 -14.71
CA GLY A 146 26.71 -47.02 -15.14
C GLY A 146 26.49 -47.37 -16.62
N ALA A 147 27.31 -48.30 -17.14
CA ALA A 147 27.31 -48.70 -18.54
C ALA A 147 25.96 -49.24 -19.06
N GLU A 148 25.19 -49.94 -18.22
CA GLU A 148 23.85 -50.44 -18.59
C GLU A 148 22.81 -49.31 -18.63
N GLY A 149 22.94 -48.30 -17.76
CA GLY A 149 22.12 -47.09 -17.79
C GLY A 149 22.31 -46.30 -19.07
N GLN A 150 23.57 -46.13 -19.49
CA GLN A 150 23.89 -45.43 -20.73
C GLN A 150 23.36 -46.17 -21.97
N LYS A 151 23.44 -47.51 -22.00
CA LYS A 151 22.83 -48.30 -23.10
C LYS A 151 21.33 -48.11 -23.21
N ALA A 152 20.63 -48.08 -22.07
CA ALA A 152 19.18 -47.85 -22.04
C ALA A 152 18.84 -46.42 -22.52
N LEU A 153 19.63 -45.42 -22.11
CA LEU A 153 19.48 -44.04 -22.54
C LEU A 153 19.71 -43.91 -24.06
N ASP A 154 20.78 -44.50 -24.58
CA ASP A 154 21.13 -44.49 -26.00
C ASP A 154 20.08 -45.22 -26.86
N ALA A 155 19.43 -46.25 -26.31
CA ALA A 155 18.32 -46.94 -26.98
C ALA A 155 17.07 -46.06 -27.02
N LEU A 156 16.82 -45.26 -25.98
CA LEU A 156 15.70 -44.33 -25.92
C LEU A 156 15.88 -43.15 -26.87
N VAL A 157 17.08 -42.54 -26.89
CA VAL A 157 17.43 -41.43 -27.79
C VAL A 157 17.22 -41.84 -29.24
N ARG A 158 17.70 -43.04 -29.63
CA ARG A 158 17.48 -43.58 -30.99
C ARG A 158 16.00 -43.76 -31.37
N ARG A 159 15.09 -43.92 -30.41
CA ARG A 159 13.65 -44.04 -30.67
C ARG A 159 12.96 -42.68 -30.77
N ILE A 160 13.38 -41.72 -29.95
CA ILE A 160 12.76 -40.39 -29.84
C ILE A 160 13.28 -39.46 -30.95
N ASP A 161 14.59 -39.48 -31.17
CA ASP A 161 15.24 -38.72 -32.22
C ASP A 161 16.22 -39.62 -33.00
N PRO A 162 15.74 -40.27 -34.08
CA PRO A 162 16.56 -41.15 -34.91
C PRO A 162 17.74 -40.44 -35.58
N LYS A 163 17.76 -39.09 -35.62
CA LYS A 163 18.81 -38.29 -36.25
C LYS A 163 19.71 -37.57 -35.24
N ALA A 164 19.54 -37.82 -33.93
CA ALA A 164 20.33 -37.16 -32.89
C ALA A 164 21.86 -37.32 -33.06
N SER A 165 22.33 -38.36 -33.75
CA SER A 165 23.75 -38.55 -34.05
C SER A 165 24.33 -37.58 -35.09
N GLU A 166 23.50 -36.83 -35.82
CA GLU A 166 23.95 -35.85 -36.82
C GLU A 166 24.16 -34.44 -36.23
N LEU A 167 23.77 -34.22 -34.95
CA LEU A 167 23.84 -32.93 -34.26
C LEU A 167 25.07 -32.77 -33.35
N ARG A 168 25.99 -33.74 -33.35
CA ARG A 168 27.15 -33.79 -32.46
C ARG A 168 28.44 -33.34 -33.12
#